data_AF-A0A938D5T0-F1
#
_entry.id   AF-A0A938D5T0-F1
#
_cell.length_a   1.000
_cell.length_b   1.000
_cell.length_c   1.000
_cell.angle_alpha   90.00
_cell.angle_beta   90.00
_cell.angle_gamma   90.00
#
_symmetry.space_group_name_H-M   'P 1'
#
loop_
_entity.id
_entity.type
_entity.pdbx_description
1 polymer ?
#
loop_
_entity_poly.entity_id
_entity_poly.type
_entity_poly.pdbx_seq_one_letter_code
_entity_poly.pdbx_strand_id
1 'polypeptide(L)'
;MWQRSDSPGAFYSCSDVVIGRDGTAPNPGPAPVPAPAPAPVKRRVTGAIASDWGSGFCADVTVRPASVVPVMWSADLQVGGTITSIWDATTPGSSGTVTVRGASWNPTASSGSRAKSGYCAQR
;
A
#
# COMPACT_ATOMS: atom_id res chain seq x y z
N MET A 1 23.22 36.52 7.27
CA MET A 1 23.30 35.07 7.55
C MET A 1 22.13 34.67 8.42
N TRP A 2 21.07 34.14 7.83
CA TRP A 2 20.08 33.30 8.51
C TRP A 2 19.59 32.28 7.49
N GLN A 3 19.73 30.99 7.82
CA GLN A 3 19.38 29.88 6.95
C GLN A 3 18.76 28.75 7.77
N ARG A 4 17.55 28.35 7.36
CA ARG A 4 17.02 27.00 7.03
C ARG A 4 15.69 27.29 6.28
N SER A 5 15.45 27.00 4.99
CA SER A 5 15.47 25.73 4.23
C SER A 5 14.64 24.68 4.98
N ASP A 6 13.47 24.17 4.56
CA ASP A 6 12.82 24.05 3.25
C ASP A 6 11.37 23.50 3.45
N SER A 7 10.41 23.97 2.63
CA SER A 7 9.23 23.23 2.08
C SER A 7 8.10 24.20 1.70
N PRO A 8 7.95 24.55 0.40
CA PRO A 8 6.87 25.42 -0.07
C PRO A 8 5.62 24.62 -0.41
N GLY A 9 4.48 24.96 0.21
CA GLY A 9 3.20 24.34 -0.12
C GLY A 9 1.97 24.98 0.53
N ALA A 10 2.02 26.26 0.86
CA ALA A 10 0.84 27.03 1.24
C ALA A 10 0.83 28.31 0.41
N PHE A 11 0.52 28.17 -0.88
CA PHE A 11 0.34 29.33 -1.74
C PHE A 11 -1.09 29.82 -1.61
N TYR A 12 -1.30 30.76 -0.69
CA TYR A 12 -2.29 31.81 -0.91
C TYR A 12 -1.93 32.51 -2.24
N SER A 13 -2.89 32.67 -3.14
CA SER A 13 -2.90 33.82 -4.04
C SER A 13 -4.26 34.48 -3.94
N CYS A 14 -4.22 35.72 -3.47
CA CYS A 14 -5.29 36.70 -3.49
C CYS A 14 -5.55 37.20 -4.92
N SER A 15 -6.69 37.86 -5.09
CA SER A 15 -7.08 38.74 -6.22
C SER A 15 -7.49 38.00 -7.50
N ASP A 16 -8.58 38.34 -8.19
CA ASP A 16 -9.14 39.66 -8.49
C ASP A 16 -10.60 39.47 -8.99
N VAL A 17 -11.51 40.40 -8.66
CA VAL A 17 -12.85 40.44 -9.27
C VAL A 17 -12.72 41.11 -10.62
N VAL A 18 -12.95 40.35 -11.70
CA VAL A 18 -13.09 40.93 -13.05
C VAL A 18 -14.58 41.12 -13.36
N ILE A 19 -15.03 42.38 -13.33
CA ILE A 19 -16.27 42.84 -13.97
C ILE A 19 -15.99 42.91 -15.48
N GLY A 20 -16.46 41.91 -16.23
CA GLY A 20 -16.40 41.88 -17.69
C GLY A 20 -17.67 41.24 -18.23
N ARG A 21 -18.45 42.01 -19.00
CA ARG A 21 -19.51 41.49 -19.88
C ARG A 21 -18.87 40.61 -20.96
N ASP A 22 -19.72 39.79 -21.58
CA ASP A 22 -19.48 38.97 -22.78
C ASP A 22 -19.14 37.49 -22.52
N GLY A 23 -20.09 36.64 -22.90
CA GLY A 23 -20.13 35.22 -22.60
C GLY A 23 -19.15 34.37 -23.41
N THR A 24 -18.55 33.39 -22.73
CA THR A 24 -18.31 32.04 -23.23
C THR A 24 -18.05 31.16 -22.00
N ALA A 25 -18.79 30.06 -21.86
CA ALA A 25 -18.63 29.14 -20.74
C ALA A 25 -17.24 28.50 -20.77
N PRO A 26 -16.49 28.43 -19.65
CA PRO A 26 -15.24 27.70 -19.63
C PRO A 26 -15.50 26.20 -19.73
N ASN A 27 -14.95 25.59 -20.78
CA ASN A 27 -14.86 24.15 -20.98
C ASN A 27 -14.22 23.48 -19.74
N PRO A 28 -14.80 22.41 -19.15
CA PRO A 28 -14.12 21.65 -18.12
C PRO A 28 -12.84 21.05 -18.69
N GLY A 29 -11.68 21.42 -18.13
CA GLY A 29 -10.40 20.83 -18.51
C GLY A 29 -10.40 19.30 -18.31
N PRO A 30 -9.54 18.56 -19.04
CA PRO A 30 -9.44 17.11 -18.88
C PRO A 30 -9.12 16.76 -17.42
N ALA A 31 -9.85 15.79 -16.87
CA ALA A 31 -9.63 15.27 -15.52
C ALA A 31 -8.16 14.81 -15.36
N PRO A 32 -7.56 14.98 -14.17
CA PRO A 32 -6.21 14.50 -13.93
C PRO A 32 -6.15 12.99 -14.16
N VAL A 33 -5.26 12.57 -15.07
CA VAL A 33 -4.96 11.16 -15.33
C VAL A 33 -4.45 10.54 -14.03
N PRO A 34 -5.00 9.40 -13.56
CA PRO A 34 -4.46 8.70 -12.41
C PRO A 34 -2.98 8.39 -12.62
N ALA A 35 -2.15 8.75 -11.65
CA ALA A 35 -0.72 8.44 -11.69
C ALA A 35 -0.50 6.92 -11.88
N PRO A 36 0.49 6.50 -12.69
CA PRO A 36 0.76 5.09 -12.91
C PRO A 36 1.03 4.40 -11.58
N ALA A 37 0.36 3.26 -11.35
CA ALA A 37 0.54 2.46 -10.15
C ALA A 37 2.04 2.18 -9.95
N PRO A 38 2.60 2.41 -8.75
CA PRO A 38 4.03 2.21 -8.52
C PRO A 38 4.40 0.76 -8.82
N ALA A 39 5.45 0.60 -9.64
CA ALA A 39 6.04 -0.69 -9.98
C ALA A 39 6.30 -1.53 -8.71
N PRO A 40 6.25 -2.87 -8.78
CA PRO A 40 6.43 -3.73 -7.62
C PRO A 40 7.81 -3.48 -6.99
N VAL A 41 7.82 -2.67 -5.93
CA VAL A 41 9.00 -2.43 -5.11
C VAL A 41 9.47 -3.78 -4.58
N LYS A 42 10.77 -4.07 -4.66
CA LYS A 42 11.37 -5.28 -4.06
C LYS A 42 11.01 -5.30 -2.58
N ARG A 43 10.00 -6.09 -2.21
CA ARG A 43 9.50 -6.20 -0.84
C ARG A 43 10.34 -7.23 -0.12
N ARG A 44 10.98 -6.80 0.97
CA ARG A 44 11.44 -7.78 1.95
C ARG A 44 10.20 -8.28 2.67
N VAL A 45 9.84 -9.51 2.33
CA VAL A 45 8.82 -10.28 3.02
C VAL A 45 9.57 -11.25 3.91
N THR A 46 9.46 -11.06 5.22
CA THR A 46 10.02 -12.01 6.19
C THR A 46 8.85 -12.85 6.69
N GLY A 47 8.90 -14.16 6.40
CA GLY A 47 7.98 -15.15 6.94
C GLY A 47 8.64 -15.89 8.10
N ALA A 48 7.95 -16.01 9.23
CA ALA A 48 8.38 -16.85 10.35
C ALA A 48 7.24 -17.79 10.73
N ILE A 49 7.54 -19.08 10.93
CA ILE A 49 6.55 -20.04 11.44
C ILE A 49 6.34 -19.73 12.93
N ALA A 50 5.11 -19.34 13.28
CA ALA A 50 4.71 -19.01 14.63
C ALA A 50 4.33 -20.25 15.43
N SER A 51 3.67 -21.21 14.79
CA SER A 51 3.28 -22.49 15.38
C SER A 51 3.21 -23.57 14.31
N ASP A 52 3.60 -24.78 14.67
CA ASP A 52 3.61 -25.96 13.81
C ASP A 52 3.14 -27.18 14.61
N TRP A 53 2.18 -27.92 14.08
CA TRP A 53 1.64 -29.14 14.72
C TRP A 53 1.71 -30.35 13.78
N GLY A 54 2.61 -30.33 12.79
CA GLY A 54 2.77 -31.41 11.81
C GLY A 54 1.75 -31.33 10.68
N SER A 55 0.46 -31.50 10.97
CA SER A 55 -0.61 -31.48 9.94
C SER A 55 -0.95 -30.07 9.44
N GLY A 56 -0.50 -29.03 10.13
CA GLY A 56 -0.65 -27.64 9.73
C GLY A 56 0.32 -26.72 10.46
N PHE A 57 0.33 -25.46 10.04
CA PHE A 57 1.19 -24.43 10.60
C PHE A 57 0.54 -23.05 10.51
N CYS A 58 0.97 -22.14 11.38
CA CYS A 58 0.68 -20.72 11.27
C CYS A 58 1.98 -19.95 11.06
N ALA A 59 1.95 -18.97 10.17
CA ALA A 59 3.09 -18.14 9.81
C ALA A 59 2.76 -16.66 9.95
N ASP A 60 3.68 -15.92 10.56
CA ASP A 60 3.69 -14.47 10.58
C ASP A 60 4.45 -13.94 9.38
N VAL A 61 3.88 -12.92 8.75
CA VAL A 61 4.39 -12.26 7.56
C VAL A 61 4.58 -10.79 7.90
N THR A 62 5.83 -10.32 7.84
CA THR A 62 6.14 -8.90 7.96
C THR A 62 6.56 -8.34 6.62
N VAL A 63 5.85 -7.29 6.17
CA VAL A 63 6.09 -6.63 4.89
C VAL A 63 6.73 -5.28 5.15
N ARG A 64 7.98 -5.14 4.69
CA ARG A 64 8.73 -3.88 4.79
C ARG A 64 9.13 -3.38 3.40
N PRO A 65 8.37 -2.45 2.81
CA PRO A 65 8.79 -1.82 1.57
C PRO A 65 9.96 -0.86 1.82
N ALA A 66 10.75 -0.61 0.78
CA ALA A 66 11.85 0.36 0.84
C ALA A 66 11.35 1.82 0.81
N SER A 67 10.13 2.05 0.32
CA SER A 67 9.51 3.38 0.26
C SER A 67 9.29 3.97 1.65
N VAL A 68 9.72 5.21 1.85
CA VAL A 68 9.41 6.01 3.06
C VAL A 68 7.98 6.54 3.04
N VAL A 69 7.37 6.67 1.85
CA VAL A 69 5.97 7.04 1.68
C VAL A 69 5.08 5.78 1.83
N PRO A 70 3.93 5.87 2.52
CA PRO A 70 2.98 4.76 2.60
C PRO A 70 2.54 4.29 1.21
N VAL A 71 2.73 3.00 0.92
CA VAL A 71 2.31 2.36 -0.34
C VAL A 71 1.37 1.21 -0.04
N MET A 72 0.37 1.00 -0.91
CA MET A 72 -0.47 -0.20 -0.81
C MET A 72 0.40 -1.44 -0.86
N TRP A 73 0.18 -2.37 0.07
CA TRP A 73 1.07 -3.50 0.23
C TRP A 73 0.51 -4.81 -0.32
N SER A 74 1.37 -5.55 -1.03
CA SER A 74 1.09 -6.87 -1.56
C SER A 74 2.34 -7.74 -1.47
N ALA A 75 2.23 -9.04 -1.26
CA ALA A 75 3.34 -9.96 -1.14
C ALA A 75 2.98 -11.31 -1.76
N ASP A 76 3.87 -11.82 -2.60
CA ASP A 76 3.85 -13.19 -3.10
C ASP A 76 4.40 -14.14 -2.02
N LEU A 77 3.62 -15.15 -1.66
CA LEU A 77 3.97 -16.16 -0.68
C LEU A 77 3.88 -17.55 -1.31
N GLN A 78 4.88 -18.38 -1.08
CA GLN A 78 4.85 -19.80 -1.40
C GLN A 78 4.24 -20.55 -0.21
N VAL A 79 2.98 -20.95 -0.31
CA VAL A 79 2.26 -21.68 0.72
C VAL A 79 2.53 -23.17 0.54
N GLY A 80 3.24 -23.78 1.49
CA GLY A 80 3.45 -25.23 1.57
C GLY A 80 2.22 -25.97 2.12
N GLY A 81 1.07 -25.82 1.46
CA GLY A 81 -0.22 -26.35 1.91
C GLY A 81 -1.41 -25.53 1.37
N THR A 82 -2.53 -25.58 2.07
CA THR A 82 -3.75 -24.79 1.80
C THR A 82 -4.05 -23.87 2.98
N ILE A 83 -4.12 -22.56 2.73
CA ILE A 83 -4.53 -21.54 3.70
C ILE A 83 -5.94 -21.86 4.19
N THR A 84 -6.09 -22.06 5.49
CA THR A 84 -7.37 -22.26 6.16
C THR A 84 -7.87 -20.97 6.83
N SER A 85 -6.97 -20.07 7.18
CA SER A 85 -7.29 -18.77 7.79
C SER A 85 -6.20 -17.75 7.50
N ILE A 86 -6.60 -16.49 7.32
CA ILE A 86 -5.71 -15.35 7.11
C ILE A 86 -6.23 -14.14 7.90
N TRP A 87 -5.34 -13.36 8.47
CA TRP A 87 -5.67 -12.14 9.21
C TRP A 87 -4.75 -10.98 8.83
N ASP A 88 -5.25 -9.76 9.04
CA ASP A 88 -4.62 -8.48 8.66
C ASP A 88 -4.26 -8.37 7.17
N ALA A 89 -4.76 -9.31 6.36
CA ALA A 89 -4.54 -9.41 4.94
C ALA A 89 -5.65 -10.21 4.25
N THR A 90 -5.69 -10.11 2.92
CA THR A 90 -6.63 -10.78 2.03
C THR A 90 -5.86 -11.46 0.90
N THR A 91 -6.36 -12.58 0.40
CA THR A 91 -5.76 -13.31 -0.73
C THR A 91 -6.85 -13.91 -1.61
N PRO A 92 -6.72 -13.83 -2.95
CA PRO A 92 -7.64 -14.51 -3.87
C PRO A 92 -7.35 -16.01 -4.02
N GLY A 93 -6.18 -16.48 -3.55
CA GLY A 93 -5.76 -17.87 -3.66
C GLY A 93 -5.40 -18.49 -2.31
N SER A 94 -5.48 -19.82 -2.25
CA SER A 94 -5.34 -20.58 -1.00
C SER A 94 -4.10 -21.47 -0.95
N SER A 95 -3.49 -21.82 -2.07
CA SER A 95 -2.37 -22.78 -2.12
C SER A 95 -1.36 -22.43 -3.22
N GLY A 96 -0.15 -23.00 -3.13
CA GLY A 96 0.93 -22.73 -4.08
C GLY A 96 1.46 -21.30 -3.94
N THR A 97 1.64 -20.60 -5.06
CA THR A 97 2.05 -19.19 -5.06
C THR A 97 0.82 -18.30 -4.93
N VAL A 98 0.61 -17.71 -3.75
CA VAL A 98 -0.53 -16.81 -3.48
C VAL A 98 -0.06 -15.37 -3.34
N THR A 99 -0.84 -14.44 -3.87
CA THR A 99 -0.58 -13.01 -3.69
C THR A 99 -1.46 -12.47 -2.57
N VAL A 100 -0.84 -12.20 -1.44
CA VAL A 100 -1.49 -11.60 -0.27
C VAL A 100 -1.45 -10.09 -0.38
N ARG A 101 -2.52 -9.42 0.02
CA ARG A 101 -2.66 -7.96 0.04
C ARG A 101 -3.14 -7.48 1.40
N GLY A 102 -2.80 -6.26 1.77
CA GLY A 102 -3.31 -5.65 3.00
C GLY A 102 -4.82 -5.66 3.11
N ALA A 103 -5.34 -5.96 4.30
CA ALA A 103 -6.76 -5.81 4.60
C ALA A 103 -7.17 -4.33 4.54
N SER A 104 -8.47 -4.03 4.51
CA SER A 104 -8.98 -2.65 4.45
C SER A 104 -8.51 -1.78 5.62
N TRP A 105 -8.29 -2.38 6.80
CA TRP A 105 -7.75 -1.71 7.99
C TRP A 105 -6.21 -1.70 8.05
N ASN A 106 -5.54 -2.48 7.21
CA ASN A 106 -4.09 -2.56 7.10
C ASN A 106 -3.64 -2.43 5.62
N PRO A 107 -4.06 -1.39 4.86
CA PRO A 107 -3.89 -1.39 3.41
C PRO A 107 -2.50 -0.94 2.96
N THR A 108 -1.75 -0.22 3.81
CA THR A 108 -0.50 0.44 3.43
C THR A 108 0.66 0.10 4.36
N ALA A 109 1.88 0.17 3.82
CA ALA A 109 3.12 -0.01 4.54
C ALA A 109 4.18 0.97 4.04
N SER A 110 5.12 1.33 4.90
CA SER A 110 6.31 2.11 4.59
C SER A 110 7.54 1.52 5.29
N SER A 111 8.72 2.06 4.98
CA SER A 111 9.97 1.65 5.62
C SER A 111 10.00 1.98 7.11
N GLY A 112 9.27 3.03 7.51
CA GLY A 112 9.00 3.45 8.90
C GLY A 112 7.90 2.62 9.58
N SER A 113 6.80 2.36 8.88
CA SER A 113 5.63 1.64 9.40
C SER A 113 5.37 0.37 8.60
N ARG A 114 5.89 -0.76 9.10
CA ARG A 114 5.76 -2.08 8.43
C ARG A 114 4.36 -2.60 8.60
N ALA A 115 3.84 -3.25 7.57
CA ALA A 115 2.62 -4.04 7.71
C ALA A 115 2.98 -5.43 8.26
N LYS A 116 2.09 -5.92 9.12
CA LYS A 116 2.11 -7.28 9.63
C LYS A 116 0.85 -7.98 9.16
N SER A 117 0.98 -9.26 8.86
CA SER A 117 -0.13 -10.15 8.56
C SER A 117 0.24 -11.56 8.98
N GLY A 118 -0.73 -12.45 9.07
CA GLY A 118 -0.44 -13.86 9.30
C GLY A 118 -1.47 -14.75 8.66
N TYR A 119 -1.12 -16.02 8.53
CA TYR A 119 -2.01 -17.04 8.00
C TYR A 119 -1.74 -18.38 8.66
N CYS A 120 -2.75 -19.22 8.71
CA CYS A 120 -2.61 -20.64 9.02
C CYS A 120 -2.93 -21.46 7.76
N ALA A 121 -2.16 -22.52 7.56
CA ALA A 121 -2.31 -23.43 6.45
C ALA A 121 -2.24 -24.88 6.91
N GLN A 122 -2.97 -25.74 6.21
CA GLN A 122 -2.97 -27.17 6.38
C GLN A 122 -2.07 -27.81 5.31
N ARG A 123 -1.22 -28.76 5.70
CA ARG A 123 -0.28 -29.42 4.78
C ARG A 123 -0.95 -30.46 3.91
#